data_AF-A0A0S7ZKI4-F1
#
_entry.id   AF-A0A0S7ZKI4-F1
#
_cell.length_a   1.000
_cell.length_b   1.000
_cell.length_c   1.000
_cell.angle_alpha   90.00
_cell.angle_beta   90.00
_cell.angle_gamma   90.00
#
_symmetry.space_group_name_H-M   'P 1'
#
loop_
_entity.id
_entity.type
_entity.pdbx_description
1 polymer ?
#
loop_
_entity_poly.entity_id
_entity_poly.type
_entity_poly.pdbx_seq_one_letter_code
_entity_poly.pdbx_strand_id
1 'polypeptide(L)'
;MIKANRSKDAAKSVVSIRKVKNTSNKSIEKGLNELLTDIGGLAQIIPSNTNYVLIKPNIMMGCSWETGITVHPLLIELLIKKLKKTGLEVSVGEGAGWGCKSDDSFKATGIQEICNTLKVPLVDFKWKIREIH
;
A
#
# COMPACT_ATOMS: atom_id res chain seq x y z
N MET A 1 -7.37 -4.46 38.22
CA MET A 1 -7.06 -3.52 37.12
C MET A 1 -5.55 -3.40 36.99
N ILE A 2 -4.94 -4.02 35.97
CA ILE A 2 -3.50 -3.88 35.72
C ILE A 2 -3.33 -2.72 34.74
N LYS A 3 -2.85 -1.57 35.21
CA LYS A 3 -2.40 -0.48 34.35
C LYS A 3 -1.09 -0.93 33.70
N ALA A 4 -1.11 -1.18 32.40
CA ALA A 4 0.10 -1.38 31.63
C ALA A 4 0.92 -0.08 31.65
N ASN A 5 2.05 -0.10 32.37
CA ASN A 5 3.08 0.91 32.27
C ASN A 5 3.66 0.89 30.84
N ARG A 6 3.20 1.79 29.98
CA ARG A 6 3.93 2.11 28.75
C ARG A 6 5.15 2.94 29.16
N SER A 7 6.34 2.38 29.00
CA SER A 7 7.59 3.12 29.17
C SER A 7 7.60 4.36 28.28
N LYS A 8 8.17 5.46 28.78
CA LYS A 8 8.20 6.77 28.11
C LYS A 8 9.20 6.88 26.96
N ASP A 9 9.81 5.78 26.54
CA ASP A 9 10.70 5.69 25.37
C ASP A 9 10.01 4.90 24.25
N ALA A 10 8.85 5.35 23.81
CA ALA A 10 8.25 4.82 22.59
C ALA A 10 9.22 5.10 21.43
N ALA A 11 9.68 4.04 20.75
CA ALA A 11 10.55 4.15 19.60
C ALA A 11 9.99 5.19 18.62
N LYS A 12 10.83 6.18 18.24
CA LYS A 12 10.42 7.22 17.30
C LYS A 12 10.09 6.60 15.96
N SER A 13 9.01 7.04 15.32
CA SER A 13 8.70 6.65 13.95
C SER A 13 9.80 7.13 13.01
N VAL A 14 10.33 6.23 12.19
CA VAL A 14 11.25 6.58 11.10
C VAL A 14 10.43 6.79 9.83
N VAL A 15 10.61 7.94 9.18
CA VAL A 15 9.90 8.32 7.96
C VAL A 15 10.93 8.74 6.91
N SER A 16 10.78 8.24 5.67
CA SER A 16 11.57 8.68 4.52
C SER A 16 10.66 9.32 3.46
N ILE A 17 11.13 10.44 2.89
CA ILE A 17 10.48 11.17 1.81
C ILE A 17 11.52 11.39 0.72
N ARG A 18 11.24 10.91 -0.50
CA ARG A 18 12.15 11.02 -1.65
C ARG A 18 11.46 11.69 -2.82
N LYS A 19 12.11 12.70 -3.40
CA LYS A 19 11.69 13.32 -4.65
C LYS A 19 12.14 12.45 -5.83
N VAL A 20 11.19 12.01 -6.66
CA VAL A 20 11.46 11.35 -7.94
C VAL A 20 11.50 12.40 -9.06
N LYS A 21 12.41 12.25 -10.03
CA LYS A 21 12.60 13.25 -11.11
C LYS A 21 11.45 13.29 -12.10
N ASN A 22 10.91 12.11 -12.41
CA ASN A 22 9.77 11.89 -13.30
C ASN A 22 9.09 10.55 -12.95
N THR A 23 8.03 10.22 -13.66
CA THR A 23 7.19 9.02 -13.44
C THR A 23 7.59 7.82 -14.30
N SER A 24 8.81 7.81 -14.86
CA SER A 24 9.32 6.60 -15.53
C SER A 24 9.52 5.45 -14.55
N ASN A 25 9.37 4.20 -15.02
CA ASN A 25 9.64 2.97 -14.25
C ASN A 25 10.95 3.05 -13.48
N LYS A 26 12.04 3.41 -14.17
CA LYS A 26 13.39 3.50 -13.58
C LYS A 26 13.46 4.55 -12.46
N SER A 27 12.79 5.69 -12.62
CA SER A 27 12.80 6.78 -11.64
C SER A 27 12.02 6.40 -10.38
N ILE A 28 10.82 5.83 -10.53
CA ILE A 28 9.99 5.39 -9.40
C ILE A 28 10.64 4.21 -8.67
N GLU A 29 11.16 3.23 -9.40
CA GLU A 29 11.85 2.07 -8.79
C GLU A 29 13.09 2.49 -8.00
N LYS A 30 13.89 3.42 -8.55
CA LYS A 30 15.02 4.00 -7.82
C LYS A 30 14.56 4.68 -6.53
N GLY A 31 13.54 5.55 -6.62
CA GLY A 31 13.00 6.24 -5.44
C GLY A 31 12.45 5.29 -4.38
N LEU A 32 11.76 4.22 -4.79
CA LEU A 32 11.28 3.18 -3.88
C LEU A 32 12.43 2.45 -3.19
N ASN A 33 13.50 2.11 -3.92
CA ASN A 33 14.67 1.43 -3.36
C ASN A 33 15.42 2.31 -2.35
N GLU A 34 15.59 3.59 -2.66
CA GLU A 34 16.21 4.57 -1.76
C GLU A 34 15.36 4.76 -0.50
N LEU A 35 14.04 4.94 -0.66
CA LEU A 35 13.11 5.10 0.45
C LEU A 35 13.13 3.89 1.38
N LEU A 36 13.09 2.67 0.83
CA LEU A 36 13.15 1.45 1.65
C LEU A 36 14.50 1.32 2.36
N THR A 37 15.60 1.69 1.71
CA THR A 37 16.94 1.69 2.33
C THR A 37 17.02 2.65 3.50
N ASP A 38 16.46 3.86 3.38
CA ASP A 38 16.49 4.88 4.45
C ASP A 38 15.81 4.41 5.74
N ILE A 39 14.80 3.54 5.62
CA ILE A 39 14.06 2.99 6.76
C ILE A 39 14.56 1.59 7.16
N GLY A 40 15.74 1.18 6.69
CA GLY A 40 16.42 -0.06 7.10
C GLY A 40 16.17 -1.28 6.22
N GLY A 41 15.39 -1.14 5.15
CA GLY A 41 15.03 -2.22 4.24
C GLY A 41 13.90 -3.12 4.76
N LEU A 42 13.34 -3.94 3.87
CA LEU A 42 12.17 -4.76 4.16
C LEU A 42 12.39 -5.71 5.36
N ALA A 43 13.59 -6.26 5.53
CA ALA A 43 13.91 -7.18 6.63
C ALA A 43 13.89 -6.49 8.02
N GLN A 44 14.12 -5.18 8.09
CA GLN A 44 14.02 -4.43 9.34
C GLN A 44 12.58 -3.99 9.64
N ILE A 45 11.79 -3.71 8.59
CA ILE A 45 10.42 -3.23 8.72
C ILE A 45 9.44 -4.38 8.97
N ILE A 46 9.68 -5.53 8.35
CA ILE A 46 8.79 -6.70 8.38
C ILE A 46 9.34 -7.69 9.39
N PRO A 47 8.59 -8.02 10.47
CA PRO A 47 9.00 -9.04 11.43
C PRO A 47 9.31 -10.38 10.75
N SER A 48 10.35 -11.07 11.19
CA SER A 48 10.84 -12.31 10.57
C SER A 48 9.84 -13.47 10.58
N ASN A 49 8.84 -13.43 11.47
CA ASN A 49 7.74 -14.40 11.54
C ASN A 49 6.52 -14.02 10.69
N THR A 50 6.63 -12.99 9.84
CA THR A 50 5.56 -12.57 8.94
C THR A 50 5.54 -13.47 7.72
N ASN A 51 4.38 -14.05 7.42
CA ASN A 51 4.16 -14.81 6.18
C ASN A 51 3.37 -14.01 5.14
N TYR A 52 2.64 -12.99 5.57
CA TYR A 52 1.65 -12.27 4.77
C TYR A 52 1.73 -10.76 4.98
N VAL A 53 1.68 -10.00 3.88
CA VAL A 53 1.64 -8.53 3.89
C VAL A 53 0.48 -8.01 3.05
N LEU A 54 -0.31 -7.12 3.64
CA LEU A 54 -1.34 -6.33 2.96
C LEU A 54 -0.77 -4.97 2.58
N ILE A 55 -0.83 -4.61 1.30
CA ILE A 55 -0.56 -3.25 0.82
C ILE A 55 -1.87 -2.46 0.81
N LYS A 56 -1.90 -1.32 1.50
CA LYS A 56 -3.03 -0.39 1.50
C LYS A 56 -2.71 0.87 0.68
N PRO A 57 -2.99 0.88 -0.64
CA PRO A 57 -2.76 2.05 -1.49
C PRO A 57 -3.79 3.13 -1.18
N ASN A 58 -3.44 4.41 -1.19
CA ASN A 58 -4.44 5.48 -1.06
C ASN A 58 -5.30 5.57 -2.35
N ILE A 59 -6.46 4.94 -2.38
CA ILE A 59 -7.44 4.99 -3.48
C ILE A 59 -8.71 5.66 -2.97
N MET A 60 -8.82 6.98 -3.13
CA MET A 60 -9.99 7.73 -2.66
C MET A 60 -11.16 7.69 -3.66
N MET A 61 -10.90 7.77 -4.96
CA MET A 61 -11.93 7.71 -6.00
C MET A 61 -11.28 7.32 -7.34
N GLY A 62 -12.10 7.06 -8.35
CA GLY A 62 -11.65 6.74 -9.71
C GLY A 62 -11.11 7.95 -10.48
N CYS A 63 -10.09 8.61 -9.95
CA CYS A 63 -9.41 9.74 -10.58
C CYS A 63 -8.00 9.35 -11.05
N SER A 64 -7.44 10.10 -12.01
CA SER A 64 -6.02 9.97 -12.38
C SER A 64 -5.12 10.29 -11.18
N TRP A 65 -3.99 9.59 -11.07
CA TRP A 65 -2.95 9.86 -10.06
C TRP A 65 -2.36 11.27 -10.20
N GLU A 66 -2.46 11.88 -11.38
CA GLU A 66 -1.98 13.25 -11.65
C GLU A 66 -2.69 14.31 -10.79
N THR A 67 -3.89 14.00 -10.29
CA THR A 67 -4.64 14.87 -9.37
C THR A 67 -4.00 14.93 -7.97
N GLY A 68 -3.10 14.01 -7.63
CA GLY A 68 -2.56 13.84 -6.28
C GLY A 68 -3.52 13.20 -5.27
N ILE A 69 -4.77 12.91 -5.67
CA ILE A 69 -5.79 12.31 -4.80
C ILE A 69 -5.54 10.82 -4.58
N THR A 70 -5.06 10.12 -5.62
CA THR A 70 -4.74 8.68 -5.57
C THR A 70 -3.26 8.42 -5.84
N VAL A 71 -2.75 7.32 -5.30
CA VAL A 71 -1.37 6.87 -5.52
C VAL A 71 -1.11 6.52 -6.99
N HIS A 72 0.12 6.69 -7.45
CA HIS A 72 0.55 6.24 -8.77
C HIS A 72 0.58 4.69 -8.83
N PRO A 73 -0.15 4.02 -9.75
CA PRO A 73 -0.33 2.57 -9.73
C PRO A 73 0.98 1.76 -9.87
N LEU A 74 1.91 2.24 -10.71
CA LEU A 74 3.25 1.66 -10.85
C LEU A 74 4.04 1.53 -9.53
N LEU A 75 3.85 2.44 -8.57
CA LEU A 75 4.51 2.31 -7.26
C LEU A 75 4.02 1.05 -6.52
N ILE A 76 2.71 0.76 -6.64
CA ILE A 76 2.08 -0.41 -6.04
C ILE A 76 2.58 -1.68 -6.74
N GLU A 77 2.64 -1.67 -8.08
CA GLU A 77 3.18 -2.79 -8.87
C GLU A 77 4.62 -3.15 -8.45
N LEU A 78 5.50 -2.15 -8.37
CA LEU A 78 6.90 -2.33 -7.98
C LEU A 78 7.02 -2.84 -6.54
N LEU A 79 6.21 -2.31 -5.61
CA LEU A 79 6.20 -2.77 -4.23
C LEU A 79 5.73 -4.23 -4.11
N ILE A 80 4.67 -4.64 -4.81
CA ILE A 80 4.21 -6.04 -4.87
C ILE A 80 5.35 -6.93 -5.36
N LYS A 81 5.96 -6.60 -6.50
CA LYS A 81 7.07 -7.37 -7.09
C LYS A 81 8.22 -7.53 -6.10
N LYS A 82 8.56 -6.47 -5.35
CA LYS A 82 9.66 -6.49 -4.39
C LYS A 82 9.34 -7.33 -3.16
N LEU A 83 8.11 -7.27 -2.64
CA LEU A 83 7.65 -8.10 -1.53
C LEU A 83 7.59 -9.58 -1.91
N LYS A 84 7.01 -9.93 -3.08
CA LYS A 84 6.95 -11.34 -3.53
C LYS A 84 8.33 -11.99 -3.68
N LYS A 85 9.36 -11.22 -4.06
CA LYS A 85 10.75 -11.70 -4.13
C LYS A 85 11.34 -12.12 -2.77
N THR A 86 10.73 -11.69 -1.67
CA THR A 86 11.15 -12.10 -0.31
C THR A 86 10.49 -13.40 0.16
N GLY A 87 9.59 -13.99 -0.64
CA GLY A 87 8.84 -15.19 -0.28
C GLY A 87 7.53 -14.91 0.48
N LEU A 88 7.23 -13.64 0.78
CA LEU A 88 5.98 -13.24 1.42
C LEU A 88 4.77 -13.42 0.50
N GLU A 89 3.65 -13.84 1.08
CA GLU A 89 2.34 -13.68 0.47
C GLU A 89 1.93 -12.20 0.50
N VAL A 90 1.31 -11.73 -0.58
CA VAL A 90 0.97 -10.31 -0.74
C VAL A 90 -0.47 -10.18 -1.21
N SER A 91 -1.23 -9.30 -0.57
CA SER A 91 -2.49 -8.80 -1.09
C SER A 91 -2.48 -7.28 -1.18
N VAL A 92 -3.44 -6.75 -1.94
CA VAL A 92 -3.78 -5.33 -1.93
C VAL A 92 -5.17 -5.20 -1.33
N GLY A 93 -5.41 -4.18 -0.53
CA GLY A 93 -6.76 -3.89 -0.07
C GLY A 93 -6.96 -2.43 0.27
N GLU A 94 -8.14 -1.92 -0.05
CA GLU A 94 -8.52 -0.54 0.24
C GLU A 94 -10.06 -0.43 0.29
N GLY A 95 -10.57 0.65 0.89
CA GLY A 95 -11.95 1.07 0.74
C GLY A 95 -12.00 2.46 0.12
N ALA A 96 -12.67 2.61 -1.02
CA ALA A 96 -12.77 3.91 -1.69
C ALA A 96 -13.43 4.98 -0.78
N GLY A 97 -13.32 6.25 -1.14
CA GLY A 97 -13.96 7.37 -0.43
C GLY A 97 -15.49 7.24 -0.34
N TRP A 98 -16.10 7.94 0.61
CA TRP A 98 -17.55 7.89 0.83
C TRP A 98 -18.31 8.26 -0.45
N GLY A 99 -19.39 7.51 -0.76
CA GLY A 99 -20.16 7.67 -2.00
C GLY A 99 -19.56 7.00 -3.26
N CYS A 100 -18.30 6.56 -3.24
CA CYS A 100 -17.70 5.83 -4.36
C CYS A 100 -17.88 4.31 -4.21
N LYS A 101 -17.98 3.58 -5.34
CA LYS A 101 -17.84 2.12 -5.33
C LYS A 101 -16.36 1.75 -5.43
N SER A 102 -15.90 0.82 -4.60
CA SER A 102 -14.50 0.41 -4.58
C SER A 102 -14.09 -0.23 -5.91
N ASP A 103 -14.90 -1.14 -6.46
CA ASP A 103 -14.65 -1.78 -7.75
C ASP A 103 -14.40 -0.76 -8.88
N ASP A 104 -15.24 0.27 -8.98
CA ASP A 104 -15.08 1.31 -10.00
C ASP A 104 -13.79 2.10 -9.80
N SER A 105 -13.43 2.37 -8.54
CA SER A 105 -12.19 3.07 -8.19
C SER A 105 -10.96 2.22 -8.47
N PHE A 106 -11.00 0.91 -8.20
CA PHE A 106 -9.91 -0.02 -8.47
C PHE A 106 -9.66 -0.20 -9.97
N LYS A 107 -10.73 -0.22 -10.78
CA LYS A 107 -10.65 -0.24 -12.24
C LYS A 107 -10.04 1.06 -12.76
N ALA A 108 -10.63 2.19 -12.39
CA ALA A 108 -10.22 3.50 -12.90
C ALA A 108 -8.78 3.87 -12.54
N THR A 109 -8.26 3.39 -11.40
CA THR A 109 -6.88 3.63 -10.97
C THR A 109 -5.87 2.60 -11.52
N GLY A 110 -6.31 1.57 -12.23
CA GLY A 110 -5.46 0.49 -12.76
C GLY A 110 -5.00 -0.54 -11.71
N ILE A 111 -5.41 -0.39 -10.45
CA ILE A 111 -5.00 -1.29 -9.36
C ILE A 111 -5.58 -2.69 -9.55
N GLN A 112 -6.81 -2.80 -10.07
CA GLN A 112 -7.40 -4.10 -10.36
C GLN A 112 -6.60 -4.87 -11.42
N GLU A 113 -6.18 -4.20 -12.50
CA GLU A 113 -5.39 -4.81 -13.57
C GLU A 113 -4.02 -5.30 -13.05
N ILE A 114 -3.35 -4.50 -12.23
CA ILE A 114 -2.09 -4.88 -11.58
C ILE A 114 -2.29 -6.12 -10.71
N CYS A 115 -3.34 -6.15 -9.89
CA CYS A 115 -3.59 -7.27 -8.99
C CYS A 115 -3.86 -8.57 -9.75
N ASN A 116 -4.67 -8.49 -10.81
CA ASN A 116 -4.96 -9.62 -11.70
C ASN A 116 -3.68 -10.14 -12.38
N THR A 117 -2.89 -9.23 -12.96
CA THR A 117 -1.64 -9.56 -13.67
C THR A 117 -0.63 -10.24 -12.76
N LEU A 118 -0.45 -9.71 -11.54
CA LEU A 118 0.49 -10.24 -10.56
C LEU A 118 -0.08 -11.40 -9.72
N LYS A 119 -1.33 -11.79 -9.97
CA LYS A 119 -2.07 -12.83 -9.24
C LYS A 119 -2.00 -12.60 -7.73
N VAL A 120 -2.35 -11.39 -7.30
CA VAL A 120 -2.47 -11.02 -5.87
C VAL A 120 -3.92 -10.72 -5.53
N PRO A 121 -4.43 -11.16 -4.36
CA PRO A 121 -5.79 -10.84 -3.95
C PRO A 121 -6.00 -9.33 -3.81
N LEU A 122 -7.14 -8.84 -4.30
CA LEU A 122 -7.62 -7.47 -4.10
C LEU A 122 -8.83 -7.51 -3.17
N VAL A 123 -8.72 -6.87 -2.01
CA VAL A 123 -9.71 -6.89 -0.93
C VAL A 123 -10.40 -5.53 -0.83
N ASP A 124 -11.72 -5.50 -0.99
CA ASP A 124 -12.53 -4.32 -0.69
C ASP A 124 -12.83 -4.24 0.82
N PHE A 125 -12.45 -3.12 1.45
CA PHE A 125 -12.74 -2.89 2.87
C PHE A 125 -14.14 -2.32 3.12
N LYS A 126 -14.87 -1.94 2.06
CA LYS A 126 -16.27 -1.58 2.19
C LYS A 126 -17.09 -2.83 2.39
N TRP A 127 -17.47 -3.05 3.63
CA TRP A 127 -18.54 -3.97 3.99
C TRP A 127 -19.83 -3.51 3.30
N LYS A 128 -20.63 -4.45 2.79
CA LYS A 128 -22.04 -4.16 2.46
C LYS A 128 -22.67 -3.64 3.75
N ILE A 129 -23.00 -2.35 3.79
CA ILE A 129 -23.81 -1.77 4.87
C ILE A 129 -25.10 -2.58 4.87
N ARG A 130 -25.32 -3.37 5.93
CA ARG A 130 -26.65 -3.91 6.20
C ARG A 130 -27.47 -2.71 6.63
N GLU A 131 -28.33 -2.22 5.75
CA GLU A 131 -29.40 -1.30 6.17
C GLU A 131 -30.23 -2.04 7.21
N ILE A 132 -30.25 -1.51 8.43
CA ILE A 132 -31.23 -1.91 9.44
C ILE A 132 -32.46 -1.10 9.07
N HIS A 133 -33.40 -1.72 8.36
CA HIS A 133 -34.75 -1.19 8.14
C HIS A 133 -35.54 -1.18 9.44
#